data_AF-A0AAU3N6U4-F1
#
_entry.id   AF-A0AAU3N6U4-F1
#
_cell.length_a   1.000
_cell.length_b   1.000
_cell.length_c   1.000
_cell.angle_alpha   90.00
_cell.angle_beta   90.00
_cell.angle_gamma   90.00
#
_symmetry.space_group_name_H-M   'P 1'
#
loop_
_entity.id
_entity.type
_entity.pdbx_description
1 polymer ?
#
loop_
_entity_poly.entity_id
_entity_poly.type
_entity_poly.pdbx_seq_one_letter_code
_entity_poly.pdbx_strand_id
1 'polypeptide(L)' 'MTGSDSSPPAVLAAARSRGRSGGQKPKLGPRQVQLGSEMYDSCELAVQQIADEFGVSRPTIYRHLDKTAE' A
#
# COMPACT_ATOMS: atom_id res chain seq x y z
N MET A 1 25.11 -49.86 -16.53
CA MET A 1 25.42 -49.52 -15.13
C MET A 1 26.60 -48.56 -15.21
N THR A 2 26.57 -47.25 -14.97
CA THR A 2 25.76 -46.30 -14.19
C THR A 2 26.00 -44.93 -14.88
N GLY A 3 25.02 -44.15 -15.35
CA GLY A 3 24.08 -43.43 -14.50
C GLY A 3 24.78 -42.27 -13.79
N SER A 4 25.11 -41.17 -14.48
CA SER A 4 25.59 -39.94 -13.84
C SER A 4 25.06 -38.70 -14.57
N ASP A 5 23.73 -38.62 -14.63
CA ASP A 5 23.01 -37.38 -14.92
C ASP A 5 23.04 -36.55 -13.63
N SER A 6 24.01 -35.63 -13.53
CA SER A 6 24.09 -34.68 -12.42
C SER A 6 23.62 -33.32 -12.91
N SER A 7 22.34 -33.23 -13.29
CA SER A 7 21.65 -31.96 -13.43
C SER A 7 21.44 -31.37 -12.02
N PRO A 8 22.07 -30.24 -11.66
CA PRO A 8 21.76 -29.62 -10.38
C PRO A 8 20.29 -29.16 -10.38
N PRO A 9 19.53 -29.42 -9.31
CA PRO A 9 18.12 -29.06 -9.25
C PRO A 9 17.94 -27.54 -9.34
N ALA A 10 16.94 -27.13 -10.11
CA ALA A 10 16.47 -25.77 -10.38
C ALA A 10 15.96 -24.99 -9.15
N VAL A 11 16.45 -25.29 -7.95
CA VAL A 11 15.90 -24.79 -6.69
C VAL A 11 16.47 -23.44 -6.25
N LEU A 12 17.49 -22.90 -6.92
CA LEU A 12 18.08 -21.61 -6.53
C LEU A 12 17.30 -20.38 -7.03
N ALA A 13 16.29 -20.54 -7.88
CA ALA A 13 15.45 -19.41 -8.32
C ALA A 13 14.30 -19.06 -7.34
N ALA A 14 13.90 -19.98 -6.47
CA ALA A 14 12.72 -19.82 -5.62
C ALA A 14 12.94 -18.87 -4.41
N ALA A 15 14.19 -18.56 -4.08
CA ALA A 15 14.53 -17.70 -2.93
C ALA A 15 14.17 -16.21 -3.12
N ARG A 16 13.81 -15.76 -4.32
CA ARG A 16 13.38 -14.36 -4.57
C ARG A 16 11.91 -14.07 -4.30
N SER A 17 11.11 -15.08 -3.96
CA SER A 17 9.65 -14.95 -3.92
C SER A 17 9.06 -14.47 -2.59
N ARG A 18 9.86 -14.26 -1.54
CA ARG A 18 9.36 -13.91 -0.19
C ARG A 18 10.19 -12.85 0.53
N GLY A 19 10.71 -11.86 -0.19
CA GLY A 19 11.13 -10.60 0.42
C GLY A 19 9.91 -9.68 0.49
N ARG A 20 9.29 -9.58 1.66
CA ARG A 20 8.06 -8.83 1.97
C ARG A 20 7.97 -7.53 1.17
N SER A 21 6.76 -7.20 0.69
CA SER A 21 6.33 -5.84 0.35
C SER A 21 6.41 -4.96 1.61
N GLY A 22 7.63 -4.69 2.07
CA GLY A 22 7.94 -3.84 3.21
C GLY A 22 7.85 -2.37 2.81
N GLY A 23 6.83 -2.01 2.04
CA GLY A 23 6.42 -0.63 1.96
C GLY A 23 5.94 -0.21 3.36
N GLN A 24 6.19 1.03 3.73
CA GLN A 24 5.61 1.64 4.92
C GLN A 24 4.12 1.30 4.97
N LYS A 25 3.64 0.69 6.06
CA LYS A 25 2.20 0.49 6.26
C LYS A 25 1.51 1.83 6.04
N PRO A 26 0.52 1.93 5.14
CA PRO A 26 -0.15 3.19 4.89
C PRO A 26 -0.74 3.69 6.21
N LYS A 27 -0.50 4.98 6.51
CA LYS A 27 -0.96 5.60 7.76
C LYS A 27 -2.49 5.61 7.87
N LEU A 28 -3.21 5.62 6.75
CA LEU A 28 -4.64 5.38 6.70
C LEU A 28 -4.94 3.95 6.26
N GLY A 29 -5.85 3.30 6.99
CA GLY A 29 -6.53 2.11 6.53
C GLY A 29 -7.53 2.42 5.41
N PRO A 30 -7.97 1.40 4.64
CA PRO A 30 -8.92 1.60 3.53
C PRO A 30 -10.24 2.24 3.96
N ARG A 31 -10.75 1.90 5.15
CA ARG A 31 -11.95 2.55 5.72
C ARG A 31 -11.74 4.04 6.00
N GLN A 32 -10.57 4.42 6.51
CA GLN A 32 -10.28 5.83 6.81
C GLN A 32 -10.07 6.63 5.53
N VAL A 33 -9.54 6.00 4.47
CA VAL A 33 -9.44 6.63 3.15
C VAL A 33 -10.83 6.96 2.59
N GLN A 34 -11.77 6.02 2.64
CA GLN A 34 -13.15 6.25 2.19
C GLN A 34 -13.82 7.36 3.00
N LEU A 35 -13.71 7.31 4.33
CA LEU A 35 -14.27 8.35 5.20
C LEU A 35 -13.65 9.73 4.93
N GLY A 36 -12.34 9.79 4.71
CA GLY A 36 -11.64 11.03 4.38
C GLY A 36 -12.02 11.58 3.00
N SER A 37 -12.36 10.72 2.04
CA SER A 37 -12.91 11.15 0.74
C SER A 37 -14.31 11.73 0.90
N GLU A 38 -15.19 11.05 1.63
CA GLU A 38 -16.56 11.50 1.87
C GLU A 38 -16.61 12.85 2.62
N MET A 39 -15.72 13.03 3.61
CA MET A 39 -15.54 14.30 4.32
C MET A 39 -14.98 15.43 3.45
N TYR A 40 -14.18 15.07 2.43
CA TYR A 40 -13.66 16.05 1.47
C TYR A 40 -14.73 16.45 0.46
N ASP A 41 -15.48 15.47 -0.06
CA ASP A 41 -16.54 15.65 -1.05
C ASP A 41 -17.73 16.43 -0.48
N SER A 42 -18.01 16.31 0.82
CA SER A 42 -19.06 17.10 1.47
C SER A 42 -18.75 18.60 1.52
N CYS A 43 -17.50 19.03 1.22
CA CYS A 43 -17.01 20.42 1.35
C CYS A 43 -17.20 21.05 2.74
N GLU A 44 -17.58 20.26 3.75
CA GLU A 44 -17.89 20.75 5.10
C GLU A 44 -16.63 20.98 5.94
N LEU A 45 -15.54 20.29 5.61
CA LEU A 45 -14.31 20.32 6.38
C LEU A 45 -13.11 20.70 5.51
N ALA A 46 -12.25 21.58 6.05
CA ALA A 46 -10.99 21.88 5.39
C ALA A 46 -10.08 20.63 5.41
N VAL A 47 -9.32 20.40 4.33
CA VAL A 47 -8.36 19.28 4.22
C VAL A 47 -7.40 19.19 5.42
N GLN A 48 -7.06 20.32 6.03
CA GLN A 48 -6.25 20.36 7.25
C GLN A 48 -6.95 19.67 8.43
N GLN A 49 -8.23 19.95 8.66
CA GLN A 49 -9.02 19.35 9.75
C GLN A 49 -9.20 17.84 9.54
N ILE A 50 -9.46 17.42 8.29
CA ILE A 50 -9.53 16.00 7.92
C ILE A 50 -8.19 15.31 8.23
N ALA A 51 -7.08 15.95 7.88
CA ALA A 51 -5.75 15.42 8.15
C ALA A 51 -5.46 15.31 9.66
N ASP A 52 -5.86 16.32 10.44
CA ASP A 52 -5.70 16.35 11.89
C ASP A 52 -6.55 15.25 12.58
N GLU A 53 -7.78 15.03 12.12
CA GLU A 53 -8.69 13.97 12.61
C GLU A 53 -8.05 12.57 12.45
N PHE A 54 -7.37 12.34 11.32
CA PHE A 54 -6.69 11.08 11.05
C PHE A 54 -5.23 11.05 11.55
N GLY A 55 -4.72 12.13 12.15
CA GLY A 55 -3.33 12.23 12.60
C GLY A 55 -2.30 12.10 11.46
N VAL A 56 -2.66 12.57 10.26
CA VAL A 56 -1.83 12.51 9.05
C VAL A 56 -1.51 13.90 8.51
N SER A 57 -0.65 13.96 7.49
CA SER A 57 -0.37 15.21 6.78
C SER A 57 -1.39 15.45 5.66
N ARG A 58 -1.69 16.72 5.32
CA ARG A 58 -2.48 17.09 4.13
C ARG A 58 -2.08 16.35 2.84
N PRO A 59 -0.79 16.24 2.46
CA PRO A 59 -0.41 15.48 1.26
C PRO A 59 -0.73 13.99 1.35
N THR A 60 -0.90 13.44 2.57
CA THR A 60 -1.40 12.07 2.73
C THR A 60 -2.86 11.95 2.30
N ILE A 61 -3.70 12.91 2.65
CA ILE A 61 -5.10 12.95 2.18
C ILE A 61 -5.15 13.03 0.65
N TYR A 62 -4.45 14.01 0.04
CA TYR A 62 -4.45 14.15 -1.42
C TYR A 62 -3.98 12.91 -2.18
N ARG A 63 -2.93 12.24 -1.69
CA ARG A 63 -2.44 10.98 -2.29
C ARG A 63 -3.49 9.87 -2.30
N HIS A 64 -4.46 9.91 -1.39
CA HIS A 64 -5.54 8.93 -1.32
C HIS A 64 -6.77 9.34 -2.13
N LEU A 65 -7.03 10.65 -2.27
CA LEU A 65 -8.04 11.17 -3.19
C LEU A 65 -7.69 10.87 -4.65
N ASP A 66 -6.43 11.10 -5.03
CA ASP A 66 -5.92 10.89 -6.40
C ASP A 66 -5.99 9.42 -6.84
N LYS A 67 -5.86 8.49 -5.89
CA LYS A 67 -5.97 7.04 -6.14
C LYS A 67 -7.40 6.51 -6.24
N THR A 68 -8.39 7.31 -5.85
CA THR A 68 -9.80 6.93 -5.90
C THR A 68 -10.45 7.37 -7.22
N ALA A 69 -9.82 8.28 -7.97
CA ALA A 69 -10.30 8.82 -9.23
C ALA A 69 -9.85 8.03 -10.50
N GLU A 70 -9.28 6.83 -10.34
CA GLU A 70 -8.94 5.90 -11.44
C GLU A 70 -10.03 4.84 -11.66
#